data_AF-A0A3B5MAB7-F1
#
_entry.id   AF-A0A3B5MAB7-F1
#
_cell.length_a   1.000
_cell.length_b   1.000
_cell.length_c   1.000
_cell.angle_alpha   90.00
_cell.angle_beta   90.00
_cell.angle_gamma   90.00
#
_symmetry.space_group_name_H-M   'P 1'
#
loop_
_entity.id
_entity.type
_entity.pdbx_description
1 polymer ?
#
loop_
_entity_poly.entity_id
_entity_poly.type
_entity_poly.pdbx_seq_one_letter_code
_entity_poly.pdbx_strand_id
1 'polypeptide(L)'
;MKAVILAAGYGTRLQRDVSSDRSGRFAHLVGVPKPLLPVGRSPLISRWVRALTRSGTVDGIYVVVGTQKYSNHVSVEMIKQNRSRQLNQREWSGS
;
A
#
# COMPACT_ATOMS: atom_id res chain seq x y z
N MET A 1 6.34 19.36 -0.98
CA MET A 1 5.27 18.94 -1.91
C MET A 1 4.68 17.60 -1.45
N LYS A 2 3.36 17.45 -1.47
CA LYS A 2 2.72 16.17 -1.10
C LYS A 2 2.54 15.28 -2.32
N ALA A 3 2.73 13.97 -2.15
CA ALA A 3 2.43 12.98 -3.16
C ALA A 3 1.18 12.18 -2.80
N VAL A 4 0.35 11.89 -3.79
CA VAL A 4 -0.85 11.06 -3.65
C VAL A 4 -0.72 9.85 -4.57
N ILE A 5 -0.81 8.64 -4.00
CA ILE A 5 -0.85 7.37 -4.73
C ILE A 5 -2.30 6.89 -4.77
N LEU A 6 -2.87 6.84 -5.97
CA LEU A 6 -4.22 6.31 -6.19
C LEU A 6 -4.18 4.78 -6.29
N ALA A 7 -4.43 4.12 -5.15
CA ALA A 7 -4.39 2.68 -4.97
C ALA A 7 -5.80 2.05 -4.83
N ALA A 8 -6.85 2.79 -5.17
CA ALA A 8 -8.24 2.33 -5.07
C ALA A 8 -8.66 1.37 -6.22
N GLY A 9 -7.81 1.17 -7.22
CA GLY A 9 -8.10 0.28 -8.34
C GLY A 9 -8.08 -1.19 -7.94
N TYR A 10 -9.18 -1.89 -8.17
CA TYR A 10 -9.33 -3.32 -7.86
C TYR A 10 -8.47 -4.24 -8.75
N GLY A 11 -8.07 -3.77 -9.94
CA GLY A 11 -7.39 -4.62 -10.92
C GLY A 11 -8.31 -5.71 -11.49
N THR A 12 -9.58 -5.37 -11.76
CA THR A 12 -10.62 -6.28 -12.31
C THR A 12 -10.13 -7.13 -13.48
N ARG A 13 -9.40 -6.52 -14.43
CA ARG A 13 -8.83 -7.24 -15.57
C ARG A 13 -7.81 -8.28 -15.12
N LEU A 14 -6.88 -7.91 -14.24
CA LEU A 14 -5.90 -8.86 -13.70
C LEU A 14 -6.60 -9.99 -12.94
N GLN A 15 -7.60 -9.68 -12.13
CA GLN A 15 -8.37 -10.68 -11.40
C GLN A 15 -9.05 -11.67 -12.35
N ARG A 16 -9.62 -11.17 -13.46
CA ARG A 16 -10.17 -12.01 -14.52
C ARG A 16 -9.10 -12.90 -15.16
N ASP A 17 -7.95 -12.32 -15.49
CA ASP A 17 -6.85 -13.05 -16.12
C ASP A 17 -6.34 -14.17 -15.20
N VAL A 18 -6.12 -13.87 -13.92
CA VAL A 18 -5.72 -14.85 -12.90
C VAL A 18 -6.79 -15.93 -12.69
N SER A 19 -8.07 -15.59 -12.62
CA SER A 19 -9.14 -16.60 -12.51
C SER A 19 -9.29 -17.47 -13.75
N SER A 20 -8.89 -16.97 -14.92
CA SER A 20 -8.93 -17.72 -16.18
C SER A 20 -7.69 -18.59 -16.43
N ASP A 21 -6.64 -18.42 -15.64
CA ASP A 21 -5.40 -19.20 -15.75
C ASP A 21 -5.62 -20.67 -15.35
N ARG A 22 -5.59 -21.56 -16.36
CA ARG A 22 -5.75 -23.00 -16.15
C ARG A 22 -4.51 -23.67 -15.56
N SER A 23 -3.34 -23.01 -15.55
CA SER A 23 -2.12 -23.59 -14.98
C SER A 23 -2.15 -23.61 -13.46
N GLY A 24 -3.02 -22.80 -12.83
CA GLY A 24 -3.10 -22.65 -11.37
C GLY A 24 -1.92 -21.90 -10.76
N ARG A 25 -0.91 -21.52 -11.56
CA ARG A 25 0.32 -20.86 -11.09
C ARG A 25 0.02 -19.59 -10.30
N PHE A 26 -1.04 -18.87 -10.68
CA PHE A 26 -1.39 -17.59 -10.09
C PHE A 26 -2.60 -17.65 -9.15
N ALA A 27 -3.13 -18.84 -8.83
CA ALA A 27 -4.34 -18.99 -8.01
C ALA A 27 -4.25 -18.25 -6.65
N HIS A 28 -3.06 -18.22 -6.05
CA HIS A 28 -2.77 -17.49 -4.80
C HIS A 28 -2.90 -15.96 -4.90
N LEU A 29 -3.04 -15.40 -6.10
CA LEU A 29 -3.22 -13.97 -6.35
C LEU A 29 -4.70 -13.58 -6.53
N VAL A 30 -5.62 -14.54 -6.60
CA VAL A 30 -7.05 -14.27 -6.66
C VAL A 30 -7.48 -13.52 -5.41
N GLY A 31 -8.25 -12.45 -5.59
CA GLY A 31 -8.71 -11.58 -4.51
C GLY A 31 -7.68 -10.60 -3.96
N VAL A 32 -6.39 -10.75 -4.31
CA VAL A 32 -5.33 -9.83 -3.86
C VAL A 32 -5.50 -8.47 -4.57
N PRO A 33 -5.69 -7.35 -3.83
CA PRO A 33 -5.78 -6.03 -4.43
C PRO A 33 -4.53 -5.69 -5.24
N LYS A 34 -4.69 -5.06 -6.41
CA LYS A 34 -3.58 -4.73 -7.31
C LYS A 34 -2.38 -4.03 -6.63
N PRO A 35 -2.57 -3.03 -5.74
CA PRO A 35 -1.45 -2.39 -5.05
C PRO A 35 -0.67 -3.33 -4.12
N LEU A 36 -1.30 -4.41 -3.66
CA LEU A 36 -0.75 -5.37 -2.71
C LEU A 36 -0.15 -6.61 -3.38
N LEU A 37 -0.23 -6.72 -4.70
CA LEU A 37 0.37 -7.83 -5.42
C LEU A 37 1.86 -7.93 -5.09
N PRO A 38 2.37 -9.14 -4.84
CA PRO A 38 3.77 -9.33 -4.53
C PRO A 38 4.64 -9.05 -5.75
N VAL A 39 5.66 -8.20 -5.58
CA VAL A 39 6.77 -8.03 -6.52
C VAL A 39 8.04 -8.42 -5.78
N GLY A 40 8.52 -9.63 -6.04
CA GLY A 40 9.53 -10.26 -5.19
C GLY A 40 8.98 -10.48 -3.78
N ARG A 41 9.64 -9.92 -2.76
CA ARG A 41 9.28 -10.08 -1.35
C ARG A 41 8.49 -8.89 -0.76
N SER A 42 7.99 -7.97 -1.58
CA SER A 42 7.26 -6.79 -1.10
C SER A 42 6.01 -6.52 -1.93
N PRO A 43 4.98 -5.89 -1.35
CA PRO A 43 3.85 -5.35 -2.10
C PRO A 43 4.30 -4.38 -3.22
N LEU A 44 3.58 -4.39 -4.34
CA LEU A 44 3.82 -3.51 -5.49
C LEU A 44 3.90 -2.03 -5.06
N ILE A 45 2.98 -1.59 -4.18
CA ILE A 45 2.92 -0.20 -3.72
C ILE A 45 4.19 0.24 -2.97
N SER A 46 4.86 -0.68 -2.27
CA SER A 46 6.09 -0.36 -1.51
C SER A 46 7.20 0.18 -2.41
N ARG A 47 7.22 -0.19 -3.70
CA ARG A 47 8.20 0.34 -4.67
C ARG A 47 8.04 1.84 -4.88
N TRP A 48 6.80 2.31 -5.00
CA TRP A 48 6.48 3.73 -5.20
C TRP A 48 6.72 4.55 -3.95
N VAL A 49 6.30 4.04 -2.78
CA VAL A 49 6.58 4.68 -1.50
C VAL A 49 8.08 4.87 -1.31
N ARG A 50 8.89 3.81 -1.51
CA ARG A 50 10.36 3.91 -1.41
C ARG A 50 10.95 4.89 -2.41
N ALA A 51 10.48 4.91 -3.65
CA ALA A 51 10.99 5.83 -4.67
C ALA A 51 10.70 7.30 -4.31
N LEU A 52 9.47 7.59 -3.88
CA LEU A 52 9.06 8.93 -3.44
C LEU A 52 9.79 9.35 -2.16
N THR A 53 9.93 8.47 -1.17
CA THR A 53 10.74 8.77 0.02
C THR A 53 12.18 9.09 -0.35
N ARG A 54 12.79 8.30 -1.24
CA ARG A 54 14.19 8.49 -1.67
C ARG A 54 14.42 9.72 -2.53
N SER A 55 13.40 10.27 -3.18
CA SER A 55 13.58 11.48 -3.98
C SER A 55 13.89 12.70 -3.10
N GLY A 56 13.50 12.70 -1.82
CA GLY A 56 13.66 13.84 -0.91
C GLY A 56 12.78 15.06 -1.25
N THR A 57 12.07 15.01 -2.38
CA THR A 57 11.24 16.11 -2.90
C THR A 57 9.84 16.18 -2.27
N VAL A 58 9.43 15.10 -1.60
CA VAL A 58 8.12 15.02 -0.94
C VAL A 58 8.24 15.15 0.57
N ASP A 59 7.26 15.81 1.17
CA ASP A 59 7.13 15.99 2.62
C ASP A 59 5.89 15.27 3.18
N GLY A 60 5.30 14.38 2.39
CA GLY A 60 4.21 13.50 2.78
C GLY A 60 3.73 12.67 1.60
N ILE A 61 3.37 11.41 1.88
CA ILE A 61 2.82 10.46 0.91
C ILE A 61 1.46 10.00 1.43
N TYR A 62 0.43 10.15 0.62
CA TYR A 62 -0.93 9.70 0.93
C TYR A 62 -1.31 8.58 -0.02
N VAL A 63 -1.80 7.48 0.52
CA VAL A 63 -2.28 6.35 -0.28
C VAL A 63 -3.79 6.29 -0.18
N VAL A 64 -4.47 6.44 -1.31
CA VAL A 64 -5.94 6.37 -1.39
C VAL A 64 -6.32 4.94 -1.76
N VAL A 65 -7.09 4.28 -0.88
CA VAL A 65 -7.59 2.91 -1.08
C VAL A 65 -9.12 2.90 -1.06
N GLY A 66 -9.73 1.99 -1.83
CA GLY A 66 -11.19 1.81 -1.82
C GLY A 66 -11.61 0.86 -0.70
N THR A 67 -12.53 1.27 0.18
CA THR A 67 -12.81 0.63 1.49
C THR A 67 -13.40 -0.78 1.44
N GLN A 68 -13.97 -1.25 0.33
CA GLN A 68 -14.80 -2.46 0.32
C GLN A 68 -14.07 -3.81 0.54
N LYS A 69 -12.73 -3.91 0.41
CA LYS A 69 -12.01 -5.20 0.58
C LYS A 69 -10.72 -5.14 1.40
N TYR A 70 -10.43 -4.01 2.05
CA TYR A 70 -9.23 -3.87 2.89
C TYR A 70 -9.45 -4.42 4.32
N SER A 71 -10.66 -4.92 4.63
CA SER A 71 -11.12 -5.31 5.98
C SER A 71 -10.31 -6.41 6.67
N ASN A 72 -9.52 -7.21 5.92
CA ASN A 72 -8.74 -8.31 6.50
C ASN A 72 -7.22 -8.21 6.28
N HIS A 73 -6.70 -7.21 5.53
CA HIS A 73 -5.29 -7.24 5.11
C HIS A 73 -4.55 -5.92 5.02
N VAL A 74 -5.07 -4.80 5.51
CA VAL A 74 -4.26 -3.57 5.50
C VAL A 74 -4.42 -2.79 6.79
N SER A 75 -3.43 -2.95 7.67
CA SER A 75 -2.93 -1.84 8.48
C SER A 75 -2.52 -0.75 7.48
N VAL A 76 -3.42 0.19 7.18
CA VAL A 76 -3.06 1.36 6.37
C VAL A 76 -2.25 2.24 7.31
N GLU A 77 -0.96 1.93 7.44
CA GLU A 77 -0.05 2.86 8.08
C GLU A 77 0.02 4.11 7.22
N MET A 78 -0.55 5.18 7.72
CA MET A 78 -0.21 6.52 7.31
C MET A 78 1.27 6.72 7.69
N ILE A 79 2.19 6.46 6.76
CA ILE A 79 3.62 6.73 6.99
C ILE A 79 3.83 8.25 6.98
N LYS A 80 3.56 8.89 8.12
CA LYS A 80 4.07 10.23 8.44
C LYS A 80 5.55 10.08 8.77
N GLN A 81 6.42 10.09 7.77
CA GLN A 81 7.84 10.29 8.05
C GLN A 81 8.04 11.75 8.46
N ASN A 82 8.12 11.92 9.78
CA ASN A 82 8.28 13.18 10.49
C ASN A 82 9.63 13.80 10.11
N ARG A 83 9.62 14.96 9.45
CA ARG A 83 10.83 15.73 9.16
C ARG A 83 11.11 16.70 10.31
N SER A 84 11.31 16.17 11.51
CA SER A 84 11.91 16.92 12.62
C SER A 84 12.43 15.97 13.69
N ARG A 85 13.75 16.04 13.94
CA ARG A 85 14.36 15.62 15.19
C ARG A 85 13.61 16.29 16.35
N GLN A 86 13.40 15.54 17.45
CA GLN A 86 12.97 15.99 18.78
C GLN A 86 11.57 16.63 18.88
N LEU A 87 10.62 15.92 19.50
CA LEU A 87 9.87 16.36 20.69
C LEU A 87 8.79 15.31 21.05
N ASN A 88 8.90 14.82 22.30
CA ASN A 88 7.92 14.10 23.12
C ASN A 88 7.29 12.81 22.60
N GLN A 89 7.98 11.69 22.88
CA GLN A 89 7.30 10.53 23.44
C GLN A 89 6.80 10.89 24.85
N ARG A 90 5.50 11.17 25.01
CA ARG A 90 4.71 10.98 26.24
C ARG A 90 3.26 11.34 25.89
N GLU A 91 2.33 10.58 26.48
CA GLU A 91 0.87 10.65 26.32
C GLU A 91 0.27 9.79 25.19
N TRP A 92 0.12 8.48 25.47
CA TRP A 92 -1.21 7.92 25.67
C TRP A 92 -1.09 6.61 26.47
N SER A 93 -1.12 6.73 27.80
CA SER A 93 -1.61 5.65 28.67
C SER A 93 -3.03 6.02 29.05
N GLY A 94 -3.99 5.25 28.58
CA GLY A 94 -5.40 5.43 28.91
C GLY A 94 -6.11 4.10 28.78
N SER A 95 -6.07 3.36 29.89
CA SER A 95 -6.96 2.30 30.38
C SER A 95 -7.60 1.32 29.40
#